data_AF-A0A5B7CXH8-F1
#
_entry.id   AF-A0A5B7CXH8-F1
#
_cell.length_a   1.000
_cell.length_b   1.000
_cell.length_c   1.000
_cell.angle_alpha   90.00
_cell.angle_beta   90.00
_cell.angle_gamma   90.00
#
_symmetry.space_group_name_H-M   'P 1'
#
loop_
_entity.id
_entity.type
_entity.pdbx_description
1 polymer ?
#
loop_
_entity_poly.entity_id
_entity_poly.type
_entity_poly.pdbx_seq_one_letter_code
_entity_poly.pdbx_strand_id
1 'polypeptide(L)'
;MISTVCFICSLPGGQISFDVFPKGWDKTYCLRYVENDFKIIHFFGDKTDKGGNDHEIYEDTRTVGHKVTSPEDTRVQMQELLGMEC
;
A
#
# COMPACT_ATOMS: atom_id res chain seq x y z
N MET A 1 9.55 -20.49 8.62
CA MET A 1 10.21 -19.18 8.76
C MET A 1 9.21 -18.17 8.22
N ILE A 2 8.33 -17.66 9.09
CA ILE A 2 7.33 -16.68 8.70
C ILE A 2 8.12 -15.39 8.45
N SER A 3 8.40 -15.08 7.19
CA SER A 3 8.94 -13.78 6.82
C SER A 3 7.97 -12.75 7.38
N THR A 4 8.45 -11.84 8.25
CA THR A 4 7.64 -10.75 8.77
C THR A 4 7.23 -9.89 7.58
N VAL A 5 5.99 -10.07 7.11
CA VAL A 5 5.41 -9.36 5.96
C VAL A 5 4.39 -8.37 6.51
N CYS A 6 4.55 -7.09 6.15
CA CYS A 6 3.58 -6.05 6.45
C CYS A 6 2.70 -5.80 5.22
N PHE A 7 1.39 -5.75 5.44
CA PHE A 7 0.40 -5.41 4.43
C PHE A 7 -0.16 -4.02 4.71
N ILE A 8 0.03 -3.10 3.77
CA ILE A 8 -0.52 -1.75 3.84
C ILE A 8 -1.58 -1.63 2.75
N CYS A 9 -2.83 -1.41 3.15
CA CYS A 9 -3.96 -1.16 2.26
C CYS A 9 -4.48 0.26 2.52
N SER A 10 -4.68 1.02 1.44
CA SER A 10 -5.23 2.36 1.52
C SER A 10 -6.67 2.42 1.03
N LEU A 11 -7.50 3.22 1.72
CA LEU A 11 -8.83 3.57 1.25
C LEU A 11 -8.81 4.96 0.58
N PRO A 12 -9.70 5.22 -0.38
CA PRO A 12 -9.82 6.54 -0.99
C PRO A 12 -10.31 7.58 0.02
N GLY A 13 -9.86 8.83 -0.14
CA GLY A 13 -10.38 9.97 0.60
C GLY A 13 -11.86 10.22 0.33
N GLY A 14 -12.54 10.90 1.27
CA GLY A 14 -13.97 11.19 1.19
C GLY A 14 -14.38 12.00 -0.03
N GLN A 15 -15.64 11.88 -0.46
CA GLN A 15 -16.14 12.50 -1.70
C GLN A 15 -16.27 14.03 -1.67
N ILE A 16 -16.29 14.63 -0.48
CA ILE A 16 -16.69 16.04 -0.26
C ILE A 16 -15.66 16.88 0.50
N SER A 17 -14.52 16.29 0.84
CA SER A 17 -13.48 16.96 1.65
C SER A 17 -12.13 16.89 0.95
N PHE A 18 -11.26 17.84 1.29
CA PHE A 18 -9.86 17.82 0.89
C PHE A 18 -8.99 17.95 2.13
N ASP A 19 -7.89 17.21 2.15
CA ASP A 19 -6.92 17.22 3.23
C ASP A 19 -5.75 18.14 2.88
N VAL A 20 -5.33 18.97 3.84
CA VAL A 20 -4.15 19.84 3.71
C VAL A 20 -3.12 19.40 4.73
N PHE A 21 -1.95 19.00 4.25
CA PHE A 21 -0.86 18.49 5.07
C PHE A 21 0.50 19.00 4.57
N PRO A 22 1.53 19.06 5.45
CA PRO A 22 2.88 19.41 5.04
C PRO A 22 3.43 18.42 4.00
N LYS A 23 4.37 18.89 3.17
CA LYS A 23 5.05 18.01 2.20
C LYS A 23 5.72 16.82 2.92
N GLY A 24 5.49 15.60 2.43
CA GLY A 24 6.01 14.36 3.03
C GLY A 24 5.12 13.75 4.12
N TRP A 25 3.92 14.30 4.35
CA TRP A 25 2.86 13.66 5.15
C TRP A 25 1.86 12.87 4.28
N ASP A 26 2.27 12.52 3.06
CA ASP A 26 1.60 11.51 2.27
C ASP A 26 1.74 10.11 2.91
N LYS A 27 1.22 9.08 2.26
CA LYS A 27 1.16 7.73 2.85
C LYS A 27 2.54 7.14 3.16
N THR A 28 3.63 7.62 2.54
CA THR A 28 4.99 7.20 2.91
C THR A 28 5.34 7.52 4.37
N TYR A 29 4.60 8.44 5.01
CA TYR A 29 4.71 8.77 6.43
C TYR A 29 4.58 7.54 7.33
N CYS A 30 3.78 6.53 6.95
CA CYS A 30 3.65 5.32 7.78
C CYS A 30 4.91 4.42 7.72
N LEU A 31 5.69 4.47 6.64
CA LEU A 31 6.81 3.56 6.39
C LEU A 31 7.91 3.65 7.44
N ARG A 32 8.15 4.83 8.02
CA ARG A 32 9.17 4.99 9.07
C ARG A 32 8.90 4.19 10.35
N TYR A 33 7.65 3.74 10.56
CA TYR A 33 7.27 2.96 11.72
C TYR A 33 7.38 1.45 11.48
N VAL A 34 7.50 1.02 10.23
CA VAL A 34 7.50 -0.40 9.84
C VAL A 34 8.79 -0.82 9.13
N GLU A 35 9.58 0.12 8.60
CA GLU A 35 10.79 -0.17 7.83
C GLU A 35 11.85 -0.97 8.60
N ASN A 36 11.88 -0.87 9.93
CA ASN A 36 12.85 -1.59 10.77
C ASN A 36 12.34 -2.94 11.28
N ASP A 37 11.03 -3.18 11.22
CA ASP A 37 10.38 -4.37 11.79
C ASP A 37 10.12 -5.45 10.74
N PHE A 38 10.01 -5.06 9.47
CA PHE A 38 9.64 -5.95 8.38
C PHE A 38 10.70 -5.96 7.28
N LYS A 39 11.04 -7.16 6.79
CA LYS A 39 12.00 -7.31 5.68
C LYS A 39 11.40 -6.97 4.33
N ILE A 40 10.10 -7.22 4.18
CA ILE A 40 9.35 -7.00 2.95
C ILE A 40 8.03 -6.35 3.33
N ILE A 41 7.76 -5.20 2.72
CA ILE A 41 6.51 -4.45 2.90
C ILE A 41 5.77 -4.54 1.58
N HIS A 42 4.58 -5.12 1.58
CA HIS A 42 3.71 -5.14 0.40
C HIS A 42 2.64 -4.06 0.55
N PHE A 43 2.57 -3.18 -0.44
CA PHE A 43 1.57 -2.12 -0.50
C PHE A 43 0.54 -2.46 -1.57
N PHE A 44 -0.76 -2.34 -1.24
CA PHE A 44 -1.87 -2.54 -2.19
C PHE A 44 -2.66 -1.25 -2.30
N GLY A 45 -2.78 -0.70 -3.51
CA GLY A 45 -3.48 0.56 -3.76
C GLY A 45 -4.12 0.66 -5.15
N ASP A 46 -5.17 1.46 -5.27
CA ASP A 46 -5.94 1.65 -6.50
C ASP A 46 -5.53 2.92 -7.26
N LYS A 47 -5.12 3.98 -6.54
CA LYS A 47 -4.75 5.28 -7.11
C LYS A 47 -3.24 5.47 -7.18
N THR A 48 -2.55 4.55 -7.84
CA THR A 48 -1.08 4.49 -7.90
C THR A 48 -0.47 5.30 -9.05
N ASP A 49 -1.28 5.76 -10.00
CA ASP A 49 -0.82 6.59 -11.11
C ASP A 49 -0.44 8.00 -10.62
N LYS A 50 0.44 8.70 -11.36
CA LYS A 50 0.94 10.02 -10.97
C LYS A 50 -0.19 11.02 -10.69
N GLY A 51 -0.20 11.58 -9.48
CA GLY A 51 -1.26 12.48 -8.99
C GLY A 51 -2.38 11.76 -8.23
N GLY A 52 -2.36 10.44 -8.17
CA GLY A 52 -3.14 9.64 -7.23
C GLY A 52 -2.53 9.69 -5.83
N ASN A 53 -3.36 9.53 -4.81
CA ASN A 53 -2.95 9.62 -3.41
C ASN A 53 -2.16 8.39 -2.92
N ASP A 54 -2.03 7.32 -3.72
CA ASP A 54 -1.21 6.15 -3.43
C ASP A 54 0.13 6.16 -4.19
N HIS A 55 0.33 7.12 -5.11
CA HIS A 55 1.48 7.14 -6.00
C HIS A 55 2.81 7.14 -5.25
N GLU A 56 2.95 8.01 -4.25
CA GLU A 56 4.21 8.18 -3.52
C GLU A 56 4.60 6.91 -2.74
N ILE A 57 3.64 6.23 -2.11
CA ILE A 57 3.91 5.00 -1.37
C ILE A 57 4.08 3.79 -2.30
N TYR A 58 3.37 3.75 -3.43
CA TYR A 58 3.49 2.69 -4.43
C TYR A 58 4.86 2.68 -5.11
N GLU A 59 5.42 3.87 -5.40
CA GLU A 59 6.74 4.03 -6.00
C GLU A 59 7.89 4.05 -4.96
N ASP A 60 7.58 4.01 -3.66
CA ASP A 60 8.61 4.01 -2.62
C ASP A 60 9.41 2.71 -2.64
N THR A 61 10.74 2.84 -2.74
CA THR A 61 11.69 1.71 -2.80
C THR A 61 11.62 0.73 -1.63
N ARG A 62 11.03 1.14 -0.49
CA ARG A 62 10.83 0.28 0.69
C ARG A 62 9.63 -0.66 0.54
N THR A 63 8.80 -0.47 -0.47
CA THR A 63 7.59 -1.26 -0.69
C THR A 63 7.67 -2.06 -1.98
N VAL A 64 6.96 -3.19 -1.99
CA VAL A 64 6.57 -3.91 -3.19
C VAL A 64 5.14 -3.51 -3.49
N GLY A 65 4.97 -2.61 -4.46
CA GLY A 65 3.69 -2.05 -4.85
C GLY A 65 2.85 -2.98 -5.73
N HIS A 66 1.61 -3.21 -5.31
CA HIS A 66 0.59 -3.97 -6.01
C HIS A 66 -0.57 -3.05 -6.38
N LYS A 67 -0.82 -2.87 -7.68
CA LYS A 67 -1.95 -2.08 -8.16
C LYS A 67 -3.20 -2.96 -8.12
N VAL A 68 -4.24 -2.48 -7.46
CA VAL A 68 -5.53 -3.18 -7.35
C VAL A 68 -6.66 -2.34 -7.92
N THR A 69 -7.66 -3.00 -8.48
CA THR A 69 -8.83 -2.33 -9.08
C THR A 69 -10.09 -2.47 -8.24
N SER A 70 -10.10 -3.43 -7.31
CA SER A 70 -11.22 -3.71 -6.43
C SER A 70 -10.77 -4.46 -5.16
N PRO A 71 -11.62 -4.52 -4.12
CA PRO A 71 -11.36 -5.36 -2.95
C PRO A 71 -11.16 -6.84 -3.31
N GLU A 72 -11.87 -7.31 -4.34
CA GLU A 72 -11.76 -8.70 -4.80
C GLU A 72 -10.42 -8.98 -5.48
N ASP A 73 -9.95 -8.03 -6.29
CA ASP A 73 -8.61 -8.08 -6.90
C ASP A 73 -7.51 -8.12 -5.81
N THR A 74 -7.67 -7.33 -4.74
CA THR A 74 -6.78 -7.38 -3.57
C THR A 74 -6.77 -8.77 -2.93
N ARG A 75 -7.96 -9.40 -2.79
CA ARG A 75 -8.11 -10.74 -2.22
C ARG A 75 -7.38 -11.79 -3.08
N VAL A 76 -7.55 -11.74 -4.40
CA VAL A 76 -6.91 -12.67 -5.34
C VAL A 76 -5.39 -12.53 -5.27
N GLN A 77 -4.86 -11.30 -5.38
CA GLN A 77 -3.42 -11.06 -5.30
C GLN A 77 -2.83 -11.46 -3.95
N MET A 78 -3.58 -11.29 -2.85
CA MET A 78 -3.15 -11.74 -1.52
C MET A 78 -3.11 -13.28 -1.42
N GLN A 79 -4.08 -13.98 -2.02
CA GLN A 79 -4.08 -15.45 -2.05
C GLN A 79 -2.90 -16.01 -2.84
N GLU A 80 -2.63 -15.43 -4.01
CA GLU A 80 -1.48 -15.78 -4.85
C GLU A 80 -0.16 -15.55 -4.11
N LEU A 81 -0.01 -14.40 -3.45
CA LEU A 81 1.18 -14.06 -2.70
C LEU A 81 1.42 -14.99 -1.49
N LEU A 82 0.35 -15.45 -0.85
CA LEU A 82 0.43 -16.38 0.28
C LEU A 82 0.51 -17.86 -0.15
N GLY A 83 0.47 -18.15 -1.45
CA GLY A 83 0.48 -19.53 -1.96
C GLY A 83 -0.73 -20.34 -1.52
N MET A 84 -1.86 -19.67 -1.26
CA MET A 84 -3.12 -20.32 -0.91
C MET A 84 -3.87 -20.60 -2.22
N GLU A 85 -3.66 -21.78 -2.79
CA GLU A 85 -4.49 -22.27 -3.89
C GLU A 85 -5.94 -22.46 -3.39
N CYS A 86 -6.92 -22.01 -4.19
CA CYS A 86 -8.34 -22.30 -3.96
C CYS A 86 -8.67 -23.76 -4.29
#